data_AF-A0AAE9I4V8-F1
#
_entry.id   AF-A0AAE9I4V8-F1
#
_cell.length_a   1.000
_cell.length_b   1.000
_cell.length_c   1.000
_cell.angle_alpha   90.00
_cell.angle_beta   90.00
_cell.angle_gamma   90.00
#
_symmetry.space_group_name_H-M   'P 1'
#
loop_
_entity.id
_entity.type
_entity.pdbx_description
1 polymer ?
#
loop_
_entity_poly.entity_id
_entity_poly.type
_entity_poly.pdbx_seq_one_letter_code
_entity_poly.pdbx_strand_id
1 'polypeptide(L)'
;MVVEQNPQIPDRTANLLRHEADPTVALYATCKRLESEGANAIAIPCNTAHAYVERIQPHLSIPIVNMLTETIGHIVGKYGKGTKVGLLATSGTVESRVYHDAAAGQLELITPSPDFQAMVMEAIYGPTGVKAGYTQGHCAASLRAAIEHLQNKGAQVQILGCTELPLVFSQTDSFPVGSASVALVDPTDVLAKRCVQLASSAQA
;
A
#
# COMPACT_ATOMS: atom_id res chain seq x y z
N MET A 1 -8.59 -4.12 20.50
CA MET A 1 -7.62 -4.16 19.39
C MET A 1 -6.34 -4.79 19.91
N VAL A 2 -5.84 -5.80 19.21
CA VAL A 2 -4.57 -6.46 19.52
C VAL A 2 -3.59 -6.08 18.41
N VAL A 3 -2.35 -5.77 18.76
CA VAL A 3 -1.32 -5.31 17.80
C VAL A 3 -0.08 -6.15 17.97
N GLU A 4 0.37 -6.75 16.87
CA GLU A 4 1.64 -7.47 16.79
C GLU A 4 2.60 -6.69 15.91
N GLN A 5 3.70 -6.22 16.51
CA GLN A 5 4.74 -5.48 15.82
C GLN A 5 6.01 -6.35 15.73
N ASN A 6 6.23 -6.97 14.57
CA ASN A 6 7.39 -7.81 14.33
C ASN A 6 8.29 -7.20 13.22
N PRO A 7 9.24 -6.32 13.58
CA PRO A 7 10.18 -5.73 12.61
C PRO A 7 11.21 -6.75 12.10
N GLN A 8 11.29 -7.95 12.68
CA GLN A 8 12.20 -9.03 12.25
C GLN A 8 11.67 -9.82 11.05
N ILE A 9 10.45 -9.53 10.58
CA ILE A 9 9.92 -10.13 9.34
C ILE A 9 10.85 -9.73 8.18
N PRO A 10 11.40 -10.72 7.43
CA PRO A 10 12.26 -10.45 6.28
C PRO A 10 11.69 -9.41 5.31
N ASP A 11 12.57 -8.71 4.59
CA ASP A 11 12.15 -7.68 3.66
C ASP A 11 11.40 -8.29 2.46
N ARG A 12 10.19 -7.77 2.21
CA ARG A 12 9.30 -8.32 1.18
C ARG A 12 9.81 -7.99 -0.21
N THR A 13 10.37 -6.79 -0.42
CA THR A 13 10.92 -6.40 -1.72
C THR A 13 12.15 -7.22 -2.05
N ALA A 14 13.05 -7.44 -1.08
CA ALA A 14 14.22 -8.27 -1.22
C ALA A 14 13.87 -9.73 -1.59
N ASN A 15 12.87 -10.32 -0.94
CA ASN A 15 12.42 -11.66 -1.30
C ASN A 15 11.78 -11.71 -2.70
N LEU A 16 10.86 -10.78 -3.01
CA LEU A 16 10.15 -10.77 -4.30
C LEU A 16 11.08 -10.54 -5.49
N LEU A 17 12.11 -9.71 -5.33
CA LEU A 17 12.97 -9.30 -6.44
C LEU A 17 14.32 -10.04 -6.50
N ARG A 18 14.83 -10.49 -5.34
CA ARG A 18 16.18 -11.05 -5.22
C ARG A 18 16.20 -12.44 -4.59
N HIS A 19 15.04 -13.02 -4.32
CA HIS A 19 14.90 -14.35 -3.70
C HIS A 19 15.66 -14.49 -2.37
N GLU A 20 15.79 -13.39 -1.62
CA GLU A 20 16.30 -13.40 -0.25
C GLU A 20 15.32 -14.10 0.71
N ALA A 21 15.57 -14.05 2.03
CA ALA A 21 14.79 -14.77 3.04
C ALA A 21 13.26 -14.58 2.88
N ASP A 22 12.52 -15.69 2.84
CA ASP A 22 11.08 -15.70 2.63
C ASP A 22 10.32 -15.22 3.88
N PRO A 23 9.49 -14.15 3.79
CA PRO A 23 8.75 -13.63 4.93
C PRO A 23 7.48 -14.44 5.26
N THR A 24 7.07 -15.41 4.44
CA THR A 24 5.77 -16.11 4.54
C THR A 24 5.56 -16.71 5.93
N VAL A 25 6.53 -17.45 6.46
CA VAL A 25 6.39 -18.11 7.77
C VAL A 25 6.32 -17.10 8.91
N ALA A 26 7.09 -16.02 8.85
CA ALA A 26 7.08 -14.97 9.87
C ALA A 26 5.77 -14.17 9.85
N LEU A 27 5.24 -13.86 8.66
CA LEU A 27 3.92 -13.24 8.48
C LEU A 27 2.80 -14.17 8.99
N TYR A 28 2.85 -15.46 8.65
CA TYR A 28 1.90 -16.46 9.13
C TYR A 28 1.91 -16.57 10.64
N ALA A 29 3.08 -16.69 11.27
CA ALA A 29 3.21 -16.78 12.72
C ALA A 29 2.62 -15.54 13.42
N THR A 30 2.88 -14.35 12.88
CA THR A 30 2.30 -13.08 13.35
C THR A 30 0.76 -13.11 13.27
N CYS A 31 0.20 -13.57 12.15
CA CYS A 31 -1.25 -13.70 11.98
C CYS A 31 -1.87 -14.72 12.95
N LYS A 32 -1.23 -15.87 13.14
CA LYS A 32 -1.69 -16.90 14.08
C LYS A 32 -1.66 -16.44 15.53
N ARG A 33 -0.68 -15.62 15.91
CA ARG A 33 -0.64 -15.02 17.24
C ARG A 33 -1.85 -14.11 17.47
N LEU A 34 -2.12 -13.19 16.55
CA LEU A 34 -3.29 -12.31 16.62
C LEU A 34 -4.61 -13.10 16.73
N GLU A 35 -4.74 -14.18 15.95
CA GLU A 35 -5.89 -15.09 16.04
C GLU A 35 -6.00 -15.77 17.42
N SER A 36 -4.89 -16.29 17.95
CA SER A 36 -4.87 -16.93 19.28
C SER A 36 -5.16 -15.96 20.43
N GLU A 37 -4.91 -14.66 20.22
CA GLU A 37 -5.20 -13.57 21.15
C GLU A 37 -6.65 -13.04 21.00
N GLY A 38 -7.49 -13.70 20.19
CA GLY A 38 -8.92 -13.45 20.10
C GLY A 38 -9.32 -12.39 19.07
N ALA A 39 -8.45 -12.04 18.11
CA ALA A 39 -8.85 -11.18 17.00
C ALA A 39 -9.95 -11.86 16.16
N ASN A 40 -10.93 -11.07 15.67
CA ASN A 40 -11.99 -11.58 14.78
C ASN A 40 -11.70 -11.33 13.29
N ALA A 41 -10.73 -10.47 12.99
CA ALA A 41 -10.20 -10.19 11.67
C ALA A 41 -8.78 -9.62 11.82
N ILE A 42 -7.96 -9.77 10.78
CA ILE A 42 -6.57 -9.29 10.75
C ILE A 42 -6.44 -8.19 9.71
N ALA A 43 -5.72 -7.12 10.05
CA ALA A 43 -5.34 -6.07 9.13
C ALA A 43 -3.81 -6.02 9.02
N ILE A 44 -3.29 -5.97 7.79
CA ILE A 44 -1.85 -5.91 7.53
C ILE A 44 -1.54 -4.55 6.91
N PRO A 45 -1.04 -3.55 7.66
CA PRO A 45 -0.72 -2.23 7.11
C PRO A 45 0.61 -2.27 6.33
N CYS A 46 0.68 -3.09 5.28
CA CYS A 46 1.83 -3.19 4.39
C CYS A 46 1.39 -3.71 3.02
N ASN A 47 1.44 -2.86 2.00
CA ASN A 47 1.03 -3.24 0.65
C ASN A 47 1.85 -4.41 0.09
N THR A 48 3.17 -4.39 0.26
CA THR A 48 4.05 -5.46 -0.26
C THR A 48 3.79 -6.81 0.42
N ALA A 49 3.39 -6.82 1.69
CA ALA A 49 3.06 -8.05 2.41
C ALA A 49 1.81 -8.77 1.86
N HIS A 50 0.95 -8.06 1.13
CA HIS A 50 -0.23 -8.66 0.52
C HIS A 50 0.10 -9.66 -0.61
N ALA A 51 1.32 -9.64 -1.14
CA ALA A 51 1.81 -10.68 -2.07
C ALA A 51 1.84 -12.09 -1.47
N TYR A 52 1.75 -12.20 -0.15
CA TYR A 52 1.84 -13.47 0.57
C TYR A 52 0.50 -13.88 1.19
N VAL A 53 -0.53 -13.02 1.14
CA VAL A 53 -1.81 -13.25 1.83
C VAL A 53 -2.49 -14.52 1.34
N GLU A 54 -2.46 -14.81 0.03
CA GLU A 54 -3.05 -16.05 -0.51
C GLU A 54 -2.39 -17.32 0.04
N ARG A 55 -1.11 -17.25 0.42
CA ARG A 55 -0.38 -18.37 1.03
C ARG A 55 -0.70 -18.55 2.52
N ILE A 56 -1.22 -17.51 3.16
CA ILE A 56 -1.41 -17.43 4.62
C ILE A 56 -2.88 -17.65 4.99
N GLN A 57 -3.81 -16.99 4.28
CA GLN A 57 -5.25 -17.00 4.58
C GLN A 57 -5.86 -18.40 4.74
N PRO A 58 -5.50 -19.43 3.93
CA PRO A 58 -6.04 -20.78 4.09
C PRO A 58 -5.72 -21.45 5.43
N HIS A 59 -4.72 -20.95 6.15
CA HIS A 59 -4.27 -21.50 7.43
C HIS A 59 -4.77 -20.71 8.65
N LEU A 60 -5.67 -19.76 8.42
CA LEU A 60 -6.33 -18.94 9.45
C LEU A 60 -7.83 -19.27 9.46
N SER A 61 -8.41 -19.27 10.66
CA SER A 61 -9.85 -19.38 10.91
C SER A 61 -10.57 -18.03 10.85
N ILE A 62 -9.82 -16.92 10.89
CA ILE A 62 -10.34 -15.55 10.76
C ILE A 62 -9.87 -14.88 9.45
N PRO A 63 -10.66 -13.95 8.89
CA PRO A 63 -10.30 -13.28 7.65
C PRO A 63 -9.18 -12.24 7.84
N ILE A 64 -8.31 -12.13 6.83
CA ILE A 64 -7.46 -10.97 6.61
C ILE A 64 -8.24 -9.97 5.76
N VAL A 65 -8.38 -8.74 6.26
CA VAL A 65 -8.92 -7.61 5.49
C VAL A 65 -7.88 -7.22 4.44
N ASN A 66 -8.18 -7.49 3.17
CA ASN A 66 -7.25 -7.23 2.07
C ASN A 66 -7.24 -5.73 1.72
N MET A 67 -6.16 -5.05 2.14
CA MET A 67 -5.91 -3.62 1.92
C MET A 67 -5.99 -3.22 0.45
N LEU A 68 -5.53 -4.09 -0.45
CA LEU A 68 -5.49 -3.80 -1.88
C LEU A 68 -6.90 -3.72 -2.44
N THR A 69 -7.71 -4.77 -2.24
CA THR A 69 -9.08 -4.82 -2.77
C THR A 69 -9.98 -3.75 -2.15
N GLU A 70 -9.80 -3.44 -0.86
CA GLU A 70 -10.52 -2.35 -0.20
C GLU A 70 -10.12 -0.98 -0.77
N THR A 71 -8.84 -0.75 -1.08
CA THR A 71 -8.37 0.47 -1.75
C THR A 71 -8.96 0.60 -3.16
N ILE A 72 -8.95 -0.49 -3.94
CA ILE A 72 -9.54 -0.50 -5.29
C ILE A 72 -11.04 -0.22 -5.21
N GLY A 73 -11.77 -0.88 -4.31
CA GLY A 73 -13.20 -0.66 -4.10
C GLY A 73 -13.52 0.77 -3.69
N HIS A 74 -12.72 1.37 -2.81
CA HIS A 74 -12.85 2.78 -2.43
C HIS A 74 -12.73 3.71 -3.65
N ILE A 75 -11.71 3.50 -4.49
CA ILE A 75 -11.48 4.32 -5.67
C ILE A 75 -12.59 4.13 -6.71
N VAL A 76 -13.02 2.88 -6.97
CA VAL A 76 -14.13 2.59 -7.88
C VAL A 76 -15.42 3.26 -7.39
N GLY A 77 -15.72 3.18 -6.09
CA GLY A 77 -16.93 3.78 -5.52
C GLY A 77 -16.94 5.31 -5.60
N LYS A 78 -15.77 5.95 -5.56
CA LYS A 78 -15.64 7.41 -5.54
C LYS A 78 -15.43 8.03 -6.93
N TYR A 79 -14.61 7.42 -7.77
CA TYR A 79 -14.18 7.98 -9.06
C TYR A 79 -14.73 7.19 -10.26
N GLY A 80 -15.28 6.00 -10.03
CA GLY A 80 -15.88 5.15 -11.06
C GLY A 80 -14.93 4.07 -11.59
N LYS A 81 -15.54 3.04 -12.18
CA LYS A 81 -14.85 1.93 -12.84
C LYS A 81 -14.12 2.43 -14.09
N GLY A 82 -12.92 1.91 -14.36
CA GLY A 82 -12.10 2.30 -15.51
C GLY A 82 -11.30 3.60 -15.30
N THR A 83 -11.36 4.18 -14.11
CA THR A 83 -10.51 5.33 -13.76
C THR A 83 -9.04 4.98 -13.93
N LYS A 84 -8.27 5.90 -14.52
CA LYS A 84 -6.81 5.81 -14.63
C LYS A 84 -6.14 6.23 -13.33
N VAL A 85 -5.40 5.31 -12.72
CA VAL A 85 -4.89 5.46 -11.36
C VAL A 85 -3.38 5.24 -11.34
N GLY A 86 -2.65 6.19 -10.78
CA GLY A 86 -1.21 6.08 -10.57
C GLY A 86 -0.90 5.26 -9.32
N LEU A 87 0.08 4.37 -9.35
CA LEU A 87 0.54 3.62 -8.19
C LEU A 87 1.96 4.05 -7.80
N LEU A 88 2.12 4.74 -6.68
CA LEU A 88 3.42 4.96 -6.05
C LEU A 88 3.64 3.89 -4.99
N ALA A 89 4.50 2.91 -5.26
CA ALA A 89 4.76 1.81 -4.34
C ALA A 89 6.21 1.33 -4.46
N THR A 90 6.61 0.46 -3.54
CA THR A 90 7.90 -0.25 -3.65
C THR A 90 7.97 -1.03 -4.97
N SER A 91 9.17 -1.20 -5.53
CA SER A 91 9.36 -2.03 -6.72
C SER A 91 8.87 -3.46 -6.49
N GLY A 92 9.02 -4.00 -5.27
CA GLY A 92 8.44 -5.30 -4.92
C GLY A 92 6.91 -5.36 -5.09
N THR A 93 6.20 -4.30 -4.72
CA THR A 93 4.73 -4.21 -4.91
C THR A 93 4.35 -4.07 -6.38
N VAL A 94 5.13 -3.31 -7.16
CA VAL A 94 4.88 -3.10 -8.59
C VAL A 94 5.14 -4.39 -9.37
N GLU A 95 6.29 -5.01 -9.16
CA GLU A 95 6.76 -6.19 -9.90
C GLU A 95 6.04 -7.48 -9.49
N SER A 96 5.60 -7.61 -8.22
CA SER A 96 4.73 -8.73 -7.82
C SER A 96 3.34 -8.66 -8.41
N ARG A 97 2.97 -7.52 -9.02
CA ARG A 97 1.69 -7.27 -9.66
C ARG A 97 0.46 -7.34 -8.75
N VAL A 98 0.62 -7.44 -7.44
CA VAL A 98 -0.50 -7.61 -6.49
C VAL A 98 -1.60 -6.54 -6.61
N TYR A 99 -1.22 -5.29 -6.87
CA TYR A 99 -2.20 -4.22 -7.14
C TYR A 99 -2.80 -4.33 -8.54
N HIS A 100 -2.03 -4.75 -9.54
CA HIS A 100 -2.53 -4.95 -10.90
C HIS A 100 -3.59 -6.05 -10.94
N ASP A 101 -3.35 -7.13 -10.19
CA ASP A 101 -4.28 -8.26 -10.09
C ASP A 101 -5.53 -7.85 -9.30
N ALA A 102 -5.37 -7.11 -8.19
CA ALA A 102 -6.50 -6.57 -7.44
C ALA A 102 -7.34 -5.55 -8.24
N ALA A 103 -6.70 -4.77 -9.12
CA ALA A 103 -7.34 -3.77 -9.97
C ALA A 103 -7.92 -4.35 -11.27
N ALA A 104 -7.64 -5.62 -11.59
CA ALA A 104 -7.96 -6.22 -12.87
C ALA A 104 -9.47 -6.09 -13.18
N GLY A 105 -9.78 -5.50 -14.34
CA GLY A 105 -11.16 -5.26 -14.76
C GLY A 105 -11.91 -4.20 -13.95
N GLN A 106 -11.26 -3.50 -13.02
CA GLN A 106 -11.86 -2.45 -12.18
C GLN A 106 -11.28 -1.06 -12.45
N LEU A 107 -9.95 -0.93 -12.55
CA LEU A 107 -9.24 0.34 -12.76
C LEU A 107 -8.13 0.17 -13.82
N GLU A 108 -7.72 1.26 -14.46
CA GLU A 108 -6.53 1.30 -15.33
C GLU A 108 -5.33 1.76 -14.49
N LEU A 109 -4.56 0.82 -13.95
CA LEU A 109 -3.36 1.14 -13.19
C LEU A 109 -2.18 1.51 -14.08
N ILE A 110 -1.50 2.61 -13.73
CA ILE A 110 -0.22 3.02 -14.30
C ILE A 110 0.82 3.21 -13.21
N THR A 111 2.09 2.94 -13.52
CA THR A 111 3.22 3.07 -12.61
C THR A 111 4.25 4.08 -13.12
N PRO A 112 5.14 4.58 -12.25
CA PRO A 112 6.24 5.45 -12.66
C PRO A 112 7.14 4.75 -13.70
N SER A 113 7.74 5.51 -14.62
CA SER A 113 8.82 4.98 -15.45
C SER A 113 10.05 4.62 -14.59
N PRO A 114 11.01 3.83 -15.09
CA PRO A 114 12.11 3.30 -14.28
C PRO A 114 12.86 4.35 -13.45
N ASP A 115 13.17 5.52 -14.02
CA ASP A 115 13.88 6.59 -13.31
C ASP A 115 13.06 7.15 -12.14
N PHE A 116 11.76 7.36 -12.34
CA PHE A 116 10.87 7.83 -11.27
C PHE A 116 10.57 6.73 -10.25
N GLN A 117 10.54 5.46 -10.66
CA GLN A 117 10.42 4.33 -9.75
C GLN A 117 11.65 4.23 -8.84
N ALA A 118 12.85 4.48 -9.37
CA ALA A 118 14.06 4.59 -8.58
C ALA A 118 13.99 5.75 -7.58
N MET A 119 13.45 6.91 -7.98
CA MET A 119 13.20 8.04 -7.05
C MET A 119 12.22 7.68 -5.94
N VAL A 120 11.15 6.93 -6.24
CA VAL A 120 10.22 6.44 -5.21
C VAL A 120 10.92 5.49 -4.24
N MET A 121 11.72 4.56 -4.75
CA MET A 121 12.50 3.63 -3.91
C MET A 121 13.50 4.37 -3.02
N GLU A 122 14.22 5.35 -3.57
CA GLU A 122 15.16 6.19 -2.83
C GLU A 122 14.44 7.04 -1.77
N ALA A 123 13.27 7.61 -2.10
CA ALA A 123 12.47 8.34 -1.12
C ALA A 123 12.01 7.45 0.04
N ILE A 124 11.78 6.15 -0.19
CA ILE A 124 11.36 5.21 0.86
C ILE A 124 12.57 4.70 1.66
N TYR A 125 13.61 4.21 1.00
CA TYR A 125 14.71 3.43 1.60
C TYR A 125 16.06 4.15 1.65
N GLY A 126 16.23 5.25 0.94
CA GLY A 126 17.50 5.96 0.83
C GLY A 126 18.02 6.45 2.19
N PRO A 127 19.30 6.85 2.28
CA PRO A 127 19.90 7.39 3.51
C PRO A 127 19.13 8.60 4.08
N THR A 128 18.46 9.37 3.23
CA THR A 128 17.54 10.45 3.62
C THR A 128 16.09 10.15 3.25
N GLY A 129 15.72 8.86 3.26
CA GLY A 129 14.39 8.36 2.97
C GLY A 129 13.47 8.33 4.18
N VAL A 130 12.20 8.03 3.95
CA VAL A 130 11.17 8.02 5.01
C VAL A 130 11.43 6.96 6.06
N LYS A 131 11.91 5.76 5.67
CA LYS A 131 12.28 4.71 6.63
C LYS A 131 13.47 5.09 7.51
N ALA A 132 14.30 6.04 7.07
CA ALA A 132 15.40 6.60 7.86
C ALA A 132 14.95 7.77 8.75
N GLY A 133 13.65 8.12 8.76
CA GLY A 133 13.06 9.16 9.61
C GLY A 133 12.90 10.52 8.94
N TYR A 134 13.15 10.64 7.63
CA TYR A 134 13.04 11.90 6.90
C TYR A 134 11.69 12.04 6.20
N THR A 135 10.93 13.09 6.48
CA THR A 135 9.64 13.38 5.84
C THR A 135 9.64 14.66 5.00
N GLN A 136 10.79 15.33 4.91
CA GLN A 136 11.00 16.58 4.19
C GLN A 136 12.31 16.54 3.39
N GLY A 137 12.53 17.54 2.54
CA GLY A 137 13.75 17.62 1.73
C GLY A 137 13.72 16.64 0.56
N HIS A 138 14.80 15.86 0.39
CA HIS A 138 15.00 15.05 -0.81
C HIS A 138 13.90 14.01 -1.02
N CYS A 139 13.48 13.26 0.02
CA CYS A 139 12.41 12.27 -0.11
C CYS A 139 11.08 12.90 -0.60
N ALA A 140 10.72 14.07 -0.06
CA ALA A 140 9.51 14.78 -0.45
C ALA A 140 9.57 15.32 -1.88
N ALA A 141 10.73 15.86 -2.29
CA ALA A 141 10.94 16.31 -3.66
C ALA A 141 10.86 15.14 -4.67
N SER A 142 11.49 14.01 -4.37
CA SER A 142 11.46 12.79 -5.19
C SER A 142 10.04 12.24 -5.33
N LEU A 143 9.26 12.21 -4.25
CA LEU A 143 7.85 11.77 -4.29
C LEU A 143 6.98 12.74 -5.08
N ARG A 144 7.17 14.06 -4.93
CA ARG A 144 6.45 15.07 -5.71
C ARG A 144 6.73 14.90 -7.21
N ALA A 145 7.99 14.69 -7.59
CA ALA A 145 8.37 14.46 -8.99
C ALA A 145 7.71 13.19 -9.56
N ALA A 146 7.62 12.10 -8.77
CA ALA A 146 6.89 10.90 -9.18
C ALA A 146 5.37 11.11 -9.32
N ILE A 147 4.77 11.92 -8.44
CA ILE A 147 3.36 12.32 -8.53
C ILE A 147 3.10 13.14 -9.81
N GLU A 148 3.96 14.12 -10.09
CA GLU A 148 3.93 14.93 -11.31
C GLU A 148 4.08 14.06 -12.57
N HIS A 149 4.99 13.08 -12.55
CA HIS A 149 5.16 12.15 -13.65
C HIS A 149 3.89 11.33 -13.94
N LEU A 150 3.25 10.78 -12.91
CA LEU A 150 2.01 10.02 -13.08
C LEU A 150 0.85 10.89 -13.54
N GLN A 151 0.77 12.13 -13.05
CA GLN A 151 -0.20 13.12 -13.51
C GLN A 151 -0.01 13.43 -15.00
N ASN A 152 1.22 13.64 -15.45
CA ASN A 152 1.55 13.84 -16.87
C ASN A 152 1.22 12.62 -17.74
N LYS A 153 1.19 11.41 -17.17
CA LYS A 153 0.70 10.18 -17.82
C LYS A 153 -0.83 10.01 -17.76
N GLY A 154 -1.55 10.97 -17.19
CA GLY A 154 -3.00 11.05 -17.16
C GLY A 154 -3.68 10.50 -15.91
N ALA A 155 -2.94 10.14 -14.85
CA ALA A 155 -3.55 9.71 -13.59
C ALA A 155 -4.08 10.92 -12.79
N GLN A 156 -5.38 10.96 -12.58
CA GLN A 156 -6.06 11.96 -11.73
C GLN A 156 -6.22 11.50 -10.29
N VAL A 157 -6.08 10.19 -10.04
CA VAL A 157 -6.07 9.56 -8.72
C VAL A 157 -4.76 8.80 -8.59
N GLN A 158 -4.09 8.91 -7.45
CA GLN A 158 -2.82 8.24 -7.20
C GLN A 158 -2.82 7.56 -5.83
N ILE A 159 -2.46 6.28 -5.82
CA ILE A 159 -2.36 5.45 -4.62
C ILE A 159 -1.00 5.66 -3.98
N LEU A 160 -1.01 6.04 -2.70
CA LEU A 160 0.16 6.05 -1.82
C LEU A 160 0.45 4.62 -1.34
N GLY A 161 0.85 3.77 -2.28
CA GLY A 161 1.03 2.31 -2.16
C GLY A 161 2.22 1.84 -1.32
N CYS A 162 2.78 2.70 -0.47
CA CYS A 162 3.67 2.32 0.62
C CYS A 162 3.24 3.13 1.86
N THR A 163 3.11 2.47 3.01
CA THR A 163 2.56 3.09 4.24
C THR A 163 3.42 4.24 4.79
N GLU A 164 4.64 4.38 4.29
CA GLU A 164 5.53 5.50 4.55
C GLU A 164 5.16 6.76 3.74
N LEU A 165 4.57 6.64 2.55
CA LEU A 165 4.28 7.81 1.69
C LEU A 165 3.27 8.79 2.32
N PRO A 166 2.19 8.34 3.01
CA PRO A 166 1.29 9.23 3.73
C PRO A 166 1.95 10.10 4.82
N LEU A 167 3.13 9.70 5.33
CA LEU A 167 3.90 10.50 6.28
C LEU A 167 4.53 11.75 5.65
N VAL A 168 4.68 11.75 4.32
CA VAL A 168 5.20 12.88 3.55
C VAL A 168 4.06 13.71 2.95
N PHE A 169 3.10 13.04 2.31
CA PHE A 169 1.93 13.68 1.71
C PHE A 169 0.67 12.98 2.18
N SER A 170 -0.15 13.69 2.96
CA SER A 170 -1.42 13.16 3.43
C SER A 170 -2.42 12.96 2.28
N GLN A 171 -3.33 12.00 2.46
CA GLN A 171 -4.49 11.82 1.58
C GLN A 171 -5.25 13.13 1.41
N THR A 172 -5.63 13.43 0.17
CA THR A 172 -6.39 14.64 -0.20
C THR A 172 -7.04 14.44 -1.57
N ASP A 173 -8.17 15.11 -1.80
CA ASP A 173 -8.84 15.10 -3.11
C ASP A 173 -8.26 16.12 -4.10
N SER A 174 -7.38 17.01 -3.62
CA SER A 174 -6.85 18.12 -4.42
C SER A 174 -5.41 18.42 -4.03
N PHE A 175 -4.51 17.49 -4.30
CA PHE A 175 -3.08 17.72 -4.18
C PHE A 175 -2.58 18.57 -5.35
N PRO A 176 -1.98 19.75 -5.13
CA PRO A 176 -1.59 20.65 -6.19
C PRO A 176 -0.36 20.12 -6.96
N VAL A 177 -0.50 20.07 -8.29
CA VAL A 177 0.50 19.58 -9.25
C VAL A 177 0.50 20.51 -10.47
N GLY A 178 1.48 21.42 -10.54
CA GLY A 178 1.50 22.47 -11.56
C GLY A 178 0.25 23.35 -11.49
N SER A 179 -0.48 23.47 -12.61
CA SER A 179 -1.75 24.23 -12.70
C SER A 179 -3.00 23.37 -12.44
N ALA A 180 -2.84 22.09 -12.09
CA ALA A 180 -3.92 21.15 -11.84
C ALA A 180 -3.81 20.54 -10.43
N SER A 181 -4.71 19.61 -10.12
CA SER A 181 -4.62 18.81 -8.91
C SER A 181 -4.91 17.33 -9.20
N VAL A 182 -4.44 16.47 -8.31
CA VAL A 182 -4.74 15.03 -8.30
C VAL A 182 -5.23 14.61 -6.93
N ALA A 183 -6.04 13.56 -6.87
CA ALA A 183 -6.37 12.92 -5.61
C ALA A 183 -5.23 11.98 -5.19
N LEU A 184 -4.83 12.05 -3.92
CA LEU A 184 -3.94 11.09 -3.29
C LEU A 184 -4.76 10.21 -2.35
N VAL A 185 -4.70 8.90 -2.53
CA VAL A 185 -5.42 7.92 -1.71
C VAL A 185 -4.43 7.18 -0.82
N ASP A 186 -4.70 7.13 0.47
CA ASP A 186 -3.92 6.39 1.45
C ASP A 186 -4.58 5.03 1.75
N PRO A 187 -3.99 3.91 1.28
CA PRO A 187 -4.49 2.57 1.58
C PRO A 187 -4.60 2.27 3.09
N THR A 188 -3.78 2.92 3.92
CA THR A 188 -3.77 2.74 5.38
C THR A 188 -5.04 3.30 6.00
N ASP A 189 -5.45 4.50 5.58
CA ASP A 189 -6.70 5.12 6.00
C ASP A 189 -7.92 4.33 5.51
N VAL A 190 -7.89 3.83 4.26
CA VAL A 190 -8.96 2.97 3.73
C VAL A 190 -9.07 1.67 4.54
N LEU A 191 -7.95 1.01 4.83
CA LEU A 191 -7.91 -0.20 5.65
C LEU A 191 -8.44 0.07 7.06
N ALA A 192 -8.01 1.17 7.70
CA ALA A 192 -8.47 1.54 9.03
C ALA A 192 -9.98 1.78 9.07
N LYS A 193 -10.53 2.53 8.10
CA LYS A 193 -11.98 2.73 7.96
C LYS A 193 -12.73 1.42 7.80
N ARG A 194 -12.19 0.48 7.01
CA ARG A 194 -12.79 -0.84 6.86
C ARG A 194 -12.80 -1.64 8.16
N CYS A 195 -11.70 -1.61 8.92
CA CYS A 195 -11.63 -2.26 10.23
C CYS A 195 -12.65 -1.69 11.22
N VAL A 196 -12.84 -0.36 11.24
CA VAL A 196 -13.86 0.28 12.09
C VAL A 196 -15.26 -0.18 11.70
N GLN A 197 -15.58 -0.21 10.40
CA GLN A 197 -16.88 -0.69 9.92
C GLN A 197 -17.15 -2.14 10.35
N LEU A 198 -16.18 -3.03 10.18
CA LEU A 198 -16.31 -4.44 10.58
C LEU A 198 -16.52 -4.58 12.09
N ALA A 199 -15.77 -3.82 12.90
CA ALA A 199 -15.90 -3.85 14.35
C ALA A 199 -17.26 -3.31 14.83
N SER A 200 -17.79 -2.25 14.20
CA SER A 200 -19.11 -1.71 14.53
C SER A 200 -20.25 -2.64 14.13
N SER A 201 -20.15 -3.33 12.99
CA SER A 201 -21.17 -4.29 12.55
C SER A 201 -21.18 -5.57 13.39
N ALA A 202 -20.08 -5.94 14.04
CA ALA A 202 -20.02 -7.10 14.92
C ALA A 202 -20.64 -6.85 16.32
N GLN A 203 -20.95 -5.60 16.67
CA GLN A 203 -21.58 -5.20 17.94
C GLN A 203 -23.10 -4.99 17.83
N ALA A 204 -23.66 -5.06 16.62
CA ALA A 204 -25.08 -4.90 16.32
C ALA A 204 -25.77 -6.27 16.18
#